data_AF-A0A1C9W4F2-F1
#
_entry.id   AF-A0A1C9W4F2-F1
#
_cell.length_a   1.000
_cell.length_b   1.000
_cell.length_c   1.000
_cell.angle_alpha   90.00
_cell.angle_beta   90.00
_cell.angle_gamma   90.00
#
_symmetry.space_group_name_H-M   'P 1'
#
loop_
_entity.id
_entity.type
_entity.pdbx_description
1 polymer ?
#
loop_
_entity_poly.entity_id
_entity_poly.type
_entity_poly.pdbx_seq_one_letter_code
_entity_poly.pdbx_strand_id
1 'polypeptide(L)'
;MAESLIVLDPQAEKSLQAQIREKIIQGILSGSIPAGHRMPSSRRMAEQLGVARNTVVLAYQQLVDDGFLVTRERSGFFVSSAVREQGVISHSEALPAATSSDGDRSFWREHCNPVSVSRRALRVRPANWLQYPFPFVSNEYDPRLFPGAEWRECTRDIYTGREVAQWATLGGNEDDRQLVEQICTRLLPRRGIYVDPGQVLLASDLPQACYLLGQLLLGNNRKLGMVLPGCTETEEIFRRTGAAIQELPQDADGPVLDAGLENSDCWYFQPSAHNPTAVTTSLERRRQLLQAATEQGAVVIENDCDHEFCYHGNPLPPLKSLGGGDSVIYLYQFPKVIDPGMQVAFVVAPKPVIQRLRALRYTLRERVPAINQRLLAKFIASGHLDAAIFRITRQLRERWTALGEALMHHLPKLQARRASSGTACWLELPEHVSAEQVQKEAEQQGLLLEVVKEYNALRLGYAAIEADRIEAGVRTLAQLINGEVSQGEETLATARGRRLYAADLRREFPGAVLLGINSLGESYRAQVMEDGTLVGYSRNDVDVDETDTGRWWLNGDMWVRQWRNWSYGRAASFHVVVDGHLIKWFGESGQLIDTGILARE
;
A
#
# COMPACT_ATOMS: atom_id res chain seq x y z
N MET A 1 -11.11 14.09 -52.74
CA MET A 1 -11.22 12.94 -51.82
C MET A 1 -10.46 13.22 -50.53
N ALA A 2 -11.05 13.98 -49.60
CA ALA A 2 -10.54 14.17 -48.23
C ALA A 2 -11.72 14.41 -47.26
N GLU A 3 -12.88 13.79 -47.54
CA GLU A 3 -14.18 14.24 -47.00
C GLU A 3 -14.68 13.47 -45.75
N SER A 4 -13.87 12.63 -45.09
CA SER A 4 -14.28 12.07 -43.78
C SER A 4 -13.09 11.56 -42.96
N LEU A 5 -12.38 12.43 -42.26
CA LEU A 5 -11.31 12.06 -41.32
C LEU A 5 -11.60 12.41 -39.85
N ILE A 6 -12.73 13.07 -39.57
CA ILE A 6 -13.10 13.47 -38.20
C ILE A 6 -14.26 12.59 -37.75
N VAL A 7 -13.93 11.53 -37.02
CA VAL A 7 -14.89 10.69 -36.30
C VAL A 7 -14.97 11.16 -34.85
N LEU A 8 -16.18 11.44 -34.38
CA LEU A 8 -16.45 11.86 -33.01
C LEU A 8 -17.03 10.67 -32.23
N ASP A 9 -16.66 10.55 -30.96
CA ASP A 9 -17.22 9.57 -30.03
C ASP A 9 -18.09 10.30 -28.99
N PRO A 10 -19.43 10.21 -29.07
CA PRO A 10 -20.33 10.82 -28.10
C PRO A 10 -20.25 10.22 -26.69
N GLN A 11 -19.69 9.01 -26.54
CA GLN A 11 -19.56 8.31 -25.25
C GLN A 11 -18.23 8.59 -24.55
N ALA A 12 -17.30 9.29 -25.21
CA ALA A 12 -16.05 9.68 -24.59
C ALA A 12 -16.26 10.75 -23.50
N GLU A 13 -15.45 10.73 -22.44
CA GLU A 13 -15.49 11.73 -21.35
C GLU A 13 -15.18 13.17 -21.84
N LYS A 14 -14.54 13.30 -23.01
CA LYS A 14 -14.17 14.60 -23.61
C LYS A 14 -15.36 15.23 -24.33
N SER A 15 -15.54 16.54 -24.16
CA SER A 15 -16.57 17.29 -24.89
C SER A 15 -16.36 17.21 -26.42
N LEU A 16 -17.47 17.22 -27.18
CA LEU A 16 -17.43 17.19 -28.66
C LEU A 16 -16.59 18.36 -29.23
N GLN A 17 -16.60 19.52 -28.57
CA GLN A 17 -15.76 20.66 -28.93
C GLN A 17 -14.27 20.31 -28.85
N ALA A 18 -13.84 19.68 -27.75
CA ALA A 18 -12.46 19.27 -27.57
C ALA A 18 -12.03 18.22 -28.60
N GLN A 19 -12.91 17.26 -28.91
CA GLN A 19 -12.66 16.24 -29.92
C GLN A 19 -12.48 16.85 -31.32
N ILE A 20 -13.33 17.81 -31.71
CA ILE A 20 -13.21 18.52 -32.99
C ILE A 20 -11.88 19.28 -33.07
N ARG A 21 -11.53 20.03 -32.01
CA ARG A 21 -10.26 20.77 -31.94
C ARG A 21 -9.07 19.82 -32.06
N GLU A 22 -9.04 18.75 -31.28
CA GLU A 22 -7.97 17.75 -31.28
C GLU A 22 -7.79 17.11 -32.66
N LYS A 23 -8.87 16.70 -33.32
CA LYS A 23 -8.81 16.07 -34.65
C LYS A 23 -8.34 17.03 -35.74
N ILE A 24 -8.74 18.31 -35.68
CA ILE A 24 -8.25 19.32 -36.62
C ILE A 24 -6.77 19.60 -36.38
N ILE A 25 -6.32 19.74 -35.14
CA ILE A 25 -4.89 19.92 -34.81
C ILE A 25 -4.08 18.70 -35.29
N GLN A 26 -4.55 17.48 -35.03
CA GLN A 26 -3.91 16.25 -35.53
C GLN A 26 -3.80 16.26 -37.05
N GLY A 27 -4.87 16.61 -37.76
CA GLY A 27 -4.85 16.70 -39.22
C GLY A 27 -3.89 17.76 -39.76
N ILE A 28 -3.77 18.90 -39.08
CA ILE A 28 -2.82 19.96 -39.44
C ILE A 28 -1.37 19.51 -39.19
N LEU A 29 -1.09 18.94 -38.00
CA LEU A 29 0.25 18.50 -37.59
C LEU A 29 0.72 17.23 -38.31
N SER A 30 -0.18 16.37 -38.79
CA SER A 30 0.19 15.22 -39.63
C SER A 30 0.41 15.59 -41.10
N GLY A 31 0.11 16.85 -41.48
CA GLY A 31 0.10 17.30 -42.87
C GLY A 31 -1.10 16.84 -43.69
N SER A 32 -2.08 16.14 -43.09
CA SER A 32 -3.31 15.71 -43.77
C SER A 32 -4.24 16.87 -44.12
N ILE A 33 -4.17 17.98 -43.37
CA ILE A 33 -4.82 19.26 -43.66
C ILE A 33 -3.71 20.29 -43.89
N PRO A 34 -3.34 20.58 -45.16
CA PRO A 34 -2.17 21.39 -45.44
C PRO A 34 -2.35 22.86 -45.02
N ALA A 35 -1.22 23.53 -44.77
CA ALA A 35 -1.20 24.97 -44.54
C ALA A 35 -1.90 25.74 -45.67
N GLY A 36 -2.70 26.75 -45.32
CA GLY A 36 -3.53 27.50 -46.27
C GLY A 36 -4.79 26.78 -46.75
N HIS A 37 -5.05 25.54 -46.32
CA HIS A 37 -6.30 24.84 -46.64
C HIS A 37 -7.50 25.58 -46.06
N ARG A 38 -8.58 25.69 -46.86
CA ARG A 38 -9.82 26.33 -46.44
C ARG A 38 -10.69 25.32 -45.69
N MET A 39 -10.99 25.61 -44.43
CA MET A 39 -11.87 24.77 -43.62
C MET A 39 -13.34 24.92 -44.06
N PRO A 40 -14.18 23.88 -43.89
CA PRO A 40 -15.63 24.01 -44.07
C PRO A 40 -16.20 25.11 -43.16
N SER A 41 -17.28 25.75 -43.60
CA SER A 41 -17.98 26.73 -42.75
C SER A 41 -18.50 26.05 -41.49
N SER A 42 -18.67 26.80 -40.39
CA SER A 42 -19.17 26.22 -39.12
C SER A 42 -20.50 25.50 -39.27
N ARG A 43 -21.35 25.96 -40.21
CA ARG A 43 -22.61 25.29 -40.55
C ARG A 43 -22.40 23.98 -41.30
N ARG A 44 -21.57 23.98 -42.36
CA ARG A 44 -21.29 22.77 -43.16
C ARG A 44 -20.57 21.71 -42.32
N MET A 45 -19.61 22.12 -41.49
CA MET A 45 -18.90 21.24 -40.58
C MET A 45 -19.83 20.63 -39.52
N ALA A 46 -20.79 21.41 -39.00
CA ALA A 46 -21.78 20.91 -38.06
C ALA A 46 -22.73 19.88 -38.70
N GLU A 47 -23.17 20.14 -39.94
CA GLU A 47 -23.97 19.21 -40.73
C GLU A 47 -23.20 17.91 -41.04
N GLN A 48 -21.92 18.00 -41.40
CA GLN A 48 -21.07 16.83 -41.67
C GLN A 48 -20.83 15.96 -40.44
N LEU A 49 -20.66 16.57 -39.27
CA LEU A 49 -20.36 15.87 -38.03
C LEU A 49 -21.61 15.46 -37.23
N GLY A 50 -22.80 15.89 -37.66
CA GLY A 50 -24.05 15.63 -36.95
C GLY A 50 -24.12 16.31 -35.57
N VAL A 51 -23.49 17.48 -35.40
CA VAL A 51 -23.41 18.19 -34.10
C VAL A 51 -24.06 19.58 -34.16
N ALA A 52 -24.32 20.18 -33.00
CA ALA A 52 -24.82 21.55 -32.92
C ALA A 52 -23.79 22.57 -33.46
N ARG A 53 -24.26 23.56 -34.22
CA ARG A 53 -23.41 24.61 -34.83
C ARG A 53 -22.51 25.33 -33.83
N ASN A 54 -23.02 25.62 -32.62
CA ASN A 54 -22.27 26.33 -31.59
C ASN A 54 -21.02 25.54 -31.15
N THR A 55 -21.07 24.20 -31.15
CA THR A 55 -19.93 23.34 -30.81
C THR A 55 -18.77 23.54 -31.77
N VAL A 56 -19.06 23.64 -33.07
CA VAL A 56 -18.04 23.90 -34.10
C VAL A 56 -17.52 25.34 -34.02
N VAL A 57 -18.41 26.32 -33.80
CA VAL A 57 -18.02 27.74 -33.67
C VAL A 57 -17.01 27.91 -32.53
N LEU A 58 -17.28 27.33 -31.36
CA LEU A 58 -16.38 27.40 -30.22
C LEU A 58 -15.04 26.70 -30.47
N ALA A 59 -15.05 25.54 -31.14
CA ALA A 59 -13.82 24.84 -31.52
C ALA A 59 -12.97 25.66 -32.51
N TYR A 60 -13.59 26.26 -33.53
CA TYR A 60 -12.90 27.10 -34.50
C TYR A 60 -12.36 28.38 -33.88
N GLN A 61 -13.11 29.01 -32.96
CA GLN A 61 -12.63 30.21 -32.26
C GLN A 61 -11.35 29.91 -31.48
N GLN A 62 -11.34 28.82 -30.71
CA GLN A 62 -10.14 28.39 -29.98
C GLN A 62 -8.97 28.08 -30.91
N LEU A 63 -9.22 27.41 -32.04
CA LEU A 63 -8.17 27.14 -33.03
C LEU A 63 -7.59 28.41 -33.67
N VAL A 64 -8.39 29.47 -33.79
CA VAL A 64 -7.92 30.79 -34.22
C VAL A 64 -7.11 31.47 -33.12
N ASP A 65 -7.61 31.45 -31.88
CA ASP A 65 -6.94 32.03 -30.71
C ASP A 65 -5.57 31.37 -30.47
N ASP A 66 -5.48 30.05 -30.68
CA ASP A 66 -4.26 29.25 -30.58
C ASP A 66 -3.32 29.38 -31.81
N GLY A 67 -3.77 30.06 -32.88
CA GLY A 67 -2.97 30.31 -34.09
C GLY A 67 -2.90 29.16 -35.10
N PHE A 68 -3.67 28.07 -34.91
CA PHE A 68 -3.78 26.97 -35.89
C PHE A 68 -4.63 27.35 -37.11
N LEU A 69 -5.66 28.16 -36.90
CA LEU A 69 -6.50 28.73 -37.96
C LEU A 69 -6.35 30.25 -38.01
N VAL A 70 -6.63 30.82 -39.17
CA VAL A 70 -6.78 32.26 -39.38
C VAL A 70 -8.12 32.55 -40.00
N THR A 71 -8.78 33.61 -39.53
CA THR A 71 -10.01 34.10 -40.13
C THR A 71 -9.68 35.10 -41.23
N ARG A 72 -10.22 34.90 -42.44
CA ARG A 72 -10.15 35.89 -43.53
C ARG A 72 -11.53 36.47 -43.76
N GLU A 73 -11.63 37.81 -43.78
CA GLU A 73 -12.90 38.50 -43.97
C GLU A 73 -13.63 37.99 -45.22
N ARG A 74 -14.92 37.69 -45.05
CA ARG A 74 -15.84 37.16 -46.09
C ARG A 74 -15.38 35.86 -46.77
N SER A 75 -14.30 35.23 -46.31
CA SER A 75 -13.65 34.11 -46.98
C SER A 75 -13.65 32.82 -46.14
N GLY A 76 -13.83 32.92 -44.82
CA GLY A 76 -13.94 31.78 -43.90
C GLY A 76 -12.66 31.51 -43.12
N PHE A 77 -12.49 30.27 -42.65
CA PHE A 77 -11.35 29.84 -41.84
C PHE A 77 -10.33 29.11 -42.70
N PHE A 78 -9.04 29.40 -42.49
CA PHE A 78 -7.93 28.78 -43.22
C PHE A 78 -6.88 28.29 -42.23
N VAL A 79 -6.20 27.19 -42.55
CA VAL A 79 -5.04 26.74 -41.76
C VAL A 79 -3.91 27.76 -41.85
N SER A 80 -3.38 28.16 -40.70
CA SER A 80 -2.31 29.16 -40.61
C SER A 80 -1.05 28.66 -41.32
N SER A 81 -0.41 29.55 -42.10
CA SER A 81 0.88 29.25 -42.74
C SER A 81 2.04 29.16 -41.75
N ALA A 82 1.90 29.78 -40.57
CA ALA A 82 2.90 29.76 -39.51
C ALA A 82 3.14 28.36 -38.91
N VAL A 83 2.18 27.44 -39.06
CA VAL A 83 2.33 26.04 -38.59
C VAL A 83 3.44 25.30 -39.36
N ARG A 84 3.76 25.73 -40.58
CA ARG A 84 4.83 25.15 -41.40
C ARG A 84 6.22 25.60 -40.95
N GLU A 85 6.33 26.79 -40.36
CA GLU A 85 7.59 27.35 -39.83
C GLU A 85 7.97 26.75 -38.47
N GLN A 86 6.99 26.16 -37.75
CA GLN A 86 7.20 25.52 -36.45
C GLN A 86 7.70 24.05 -36.52
N GLY A 87 8.17 23.61 -37.69
CA GLY A 87 8.87 22.33 -37.80
C GLY A 87 8.00 21.08 -37.80
N VAL A 88 6.81 21.13 -38.42
CA VAL A 88 6.07 19.91 -38.75
C VAL A 88 6.88 19.13 -39.80
N ILE A 89 7.61 18.11 -39.35
CA ILE A 89 8.27 17.14 -40.22
C ILE A 89 7.16 16.44 -41.02
N SER A 90 6.92 16.89 -42.25
CA SER A 90 6.13 16.12 -43.20
C SER A 90 6.89 14.84 -43.50
N HIS A 91 6.52 13.74 -42.85
CA HIS A 91 6.92 12.40 -43.30
C HIS A 91 6.20 12.10 -44.62
N SER A 92 6.71 12.67 -45.70
CA SER A 92 6.34 12.37 -47.09
C SER A 92 7.48 11.66 -47.81
N GLU A 93 8.12 10.72 -47.14
CA GLU A 93 8.75 9.59 -47.81
C GLU A 93 8.28 8.36 -47.06
N ALA A 94 7.64 7.43 -47.77
CA ALA A 94 7.35 6.12 -47.24
C ALA A 94 8.69 5.50 -46.84
N LEU A 95 8.97 5.47 -45.53
CA LEU A 95 10.06 4.66 -44.99
C LEU A 95 9.86 3.26 -45.56
N PRO A 96 10.88 2.65 -46.20
CA PRO A 96 10.78 1.25 -46.61
C PRO A 96 10.39 0.49 -45.36
N ALA A 97 9.30 -0.29 -45.45
CA ALA A 97 8.75 -1.03 -44.31
C ALA A 97 9.90 -1.71 -43.60
N ALA A 98 10.29 -1.17 -42.43
CA ALA A 98 11.41 -1.68 -41.68
C ALA A 98 11.02 -3.12 -41.33
N THR A 99 11.68 -4.06 -42.00
CA THR A 99 11.67 -5.46 -41.59
C THR A 99 12.10 -5.44 -40.15
N SER A 100 11.15 -5.68 -39.24
CA SER A 100 11.36 -5.75 -37.80
C SER A 100 12.44 -6.80 -37.55
N SER A 101 13.69 -6.34 -37.45
CA SER A 101 14.83 -7.23 -37.40
C SER A 101 15.12 -7.55 -35.94
N ASP A 102 15.31 -8.83 -35.69
CA ASP A 102 15.87 -9.37 -34.44
C ASP A 102 17.26 -8.74 -34.11
N GLY A 103 17.88 -8.03 -35.07
CA GLY A 103 19.17 -7.37 -34.96
C GLY A 103 19.21 -6.15 -34.04
N ASP A 104 18.11 -5.39 -33.91
CA ASP A 104 18.05 -4.27 -32.95
C ASP A 104 18.07 -4.79 -31.50
N ARG A 105 17.49 -5.97 -31.25
CA ARG A 105 17.50 -6.61 -29.93
C ARG A 105 18.87 -7.17 -29.59
N SER A 106 19.62 -7.71 -30.55
CA SER A 106 20.98 -8.25 -30.29
C SER A 106 22.00 -7.14 -30.03
N PHE A 107 21.97 -6.05 -30.79
CA PHE A 107 22.90 -4.92 -30.63
C PHE A 107 22.83 -4.33 -29.21
N TRP A 108 21.64 -3.94 -28.75
CA TRP A 108 21.51 -3.36 -27.40
C TRP A 108 21.72 -4.37 -26.28
N ARG A 109 21.45 -5.67 -26.51
CA ARG A 109 21.73 -6.71 -25.51
C ARG A 109 23.22 -6.88 -25.23
N GLU A 110 24.08 -6.63 -26.22
CA GLU A 110 25.54 -6.67 -26.07
C GLU A 110 26.12 -5.39 -25.47
N HIS A 111 25.45 -4.24 -25.67
CA HIS A 111 25.97 -2.92 -25.31
C HIS A 111 25.36 -2.33 -24.03
N CYS A 112 24.32 -2.94 -23.47
CA CYS A 112 23.77 -2.58 -22.17
C CYS A 112 24.34 -3.48 -21.07
N ASN A 113 24.76 -2.88 -19.96
CA ASN A 113 25.06 -3.65 -18.76
C ASN A 113 23.83 -4.47 -18.38
N PRO A 114 24.01 -5.74 -17.95
CA PRO A 114 22.90 -6.54 -17.49
C PRO A 114 22.29 -5.88 -16.26
N VAL A 115 21.10 -5.30 -16.43
CA VAL A 115 20.28 -4.85 -15.30
C VAL A 115 19.54 -6.08 -14.80
N SER A 116 20.08 -6.75 -13.78
CA SER A 116 19.31 -7.76 -13.06
C SER A 116 18.21 -7.04 -12.28
N VAL A 117 17.07 -6.78 -12.91
CA VAL A 117 15.87 -6.53 -12.13
C VAL A 117 15.58 -7.87 -11.47
N SER A 118 15.74 -7.93 -10.15
CA SER A 118 15.34 -9.12 -9.42
C SER A 118 13.90 -9.43 -9.84
N ARG A 119 13.63 -10.62 -10.40
CA ARG A 119 12.25 -11.02 -10.71
C ARG A 119 11.36 -10.89 -9.46
N ARG A 120 11.96 -10.95 -8.26
CA ARG A 120 11.30 -10.68 -6.98
C ARG A 120 10.79 -9.23 -6.85
N ALA A 121 11.48 -8.23 -7.41
CA ALA A 121 11.10 -6.82 -7.34
C ALA A 121 10.05 -6.43 -8.40
N LEU A 122 9.93 -7.21 -9.48
CA LEU A 122 8.84 -7.07 -10.44
C LEU A 122 7.59 -7.74 -9.88
N ARG A 123 6.75 -6.98 -9.18
CA ARG A 123 5.37 -7.42 -8.90
C ARG A 123 4.63 -7.56 -10.23
N VAL A 124 4.62 -8.76 -10.79
CA VAL A 124 3.83 -9.06 -11.99
C VAL A 124 2.37 -9.17 -11.56
N ARG A 125 1.66 -8.03 -11.59
CA ARG A 125 0.21 -7.98 -11.42
C ARG A 125 -0.46 -7.82 -12.79
N PRO A 126 -1.60 -8.48 -13.04
CA PRO A 126 -2.39 -8.25 -14.24
C PRO A 126 -2.77 -6.78 -14.38
N ALA A 127 -2.74 -6.22 -15.60
CA ALA A 127 -3.09 -4.81 -15.83
C ALA A 127 -4.56 -4.48 -15.43
N ASN A 128 -5.43 -5.49 -15.49
CA ASN A 128 -6.83 -5.42 -15.12
C ASN A 128 -7.09 -5.85 -13.66
N TRP A 129 -6.09 -5.82 -12.77
CA TRP A 129 -6.23 -6.29 -11.38
C TRP A 129 -7.44 -5.70 -10.63
N LEU A 130 -7.84 -4.46 -10.91
CA LEU A 130 -9.03 -3.81 -10.32
C LEU A 130 -10.36 -4.48 -10.70
N GLN A 131 -10.39 -5.26 -11.78
CA GLN A 131 -11.58 -5.95 -12.26
C GLN A 131 -11.78 -7.32 -11.59
N TYR A 132 -10.80 -7.79 -10.83
CA TYR A 132 -10.93 -9.06 -10.10
C TYR A 132 -12.01 -8.92 -9.01
N PRO A 133 -12.86 -9.94 -8.80
CA PRO A 133 -13.85 -9.94 -7.73
C PRO A 133 -13.25 -9.71 -6.34
N PHE A 134 -12.07 -10.32 -6.07
CA PHE A 134 -11.40 -10.28 -4.77
C PHE A 134 -9.92 -9.89 -4.91
N PRO A 135 -9.59 -8.59 -5.07
CA PRO A 135 -8.22 -8.14 -5.26
C PRO A 135 -7.51 -7.90 -3.91
N PHE A 136 -6.94 -8.96 -3.31
CA PHE A 136 -6.15 -8.84 -2.07
C PHE A 136 -4.69 -8.39 -2.35
N VAL A 137 -4.55 -7.25 -3.01
CA VAL A 137 -3.25 -6.71 -3.45
C VAL A 137 -2.73 -5.65 -2.49
N SER A 138 -1.45 -5.72 -2.14
CA SER A 138 -0.82 -4.76 -1.24
C SER A 138 -0.25 -3.55 -1.99
N ASN A 139 -0.08 -2.44 -1.26
CA ASN A 139 0.43 -1.17 -1.78
C ASN A 139 -0.44 -0.57 -2.91
N GLU A 140 -1.67 -1.05 -3.04
CA GLU A 140 -2.71 -0.54 -3.93
C GLU A 140 -3.93 -0.13 -3.10
N TYR A 141 -4.81 0.68 -3.70
CA TYR A 141 -5.93 1.27 -3.00
C TYR A 141 -7.16 1.32 -3.90
N ASP A 142 -8.33 1.44 -3.27
CA ASP A 142 -9.60 1.69 -3.94
C ASP A 142 -9.63 3.14 -4.46
N PRO A 143 -9.67 3.37 -5.79
CA PRO A 143 -9.63 4.72 -6.36
C PRO A 143 -10.75 5.65 -5.88
N ARG A 144 -11.86 5.10 -5.38
CA ARG A 144 -12.99 5.88 -4.85
C ARG A 144 -12.67 6.56 -3.51
N LEU A 145 -11.63 6.12 -2.82
CA LEU A 145 -11.14 6.75 -1.59
C LEU A 145 -10.41 8.07 -1.85
N PHE A 146 -9.99 8.32 -3.10
CA PHE A 146 -9.18 9.47 -3.46
C PHE A 146 -9.91 10.81 -3.23
N PRO A 147 -9.31 11.77 -2.51
CA PRO A 147 -9.87 13.12 -2.29
C PRO A 147 -9.78 14.03 -3.54
N GLY A 148 -10.41 13.61 -4.64
CA GLY A 148 -10.28 14.30 -5.93
C GLY A 148 -10.91 15.70 -5.98
N ALA A 149 -11.92 15.98 -5.15
CA ALA A 149 -12.52 17.32 -5.10
C ALA A 149 -11.56 18.33 -4.48
N GLU A 150 -10.96 17.96 -3.35
CA GLU A 150 -10.02 18.74 -2.57
C GLU A 150 -8.72 19.00 -3.35
N TRP A 151 -8.22 17.99 -4.09
CA TRP A 151 -7.07 18.20 -4.98
C TRP A 151 -7.37 19.16 -6.14
N ARG A 152 -8.57 19.10 -6.75
CA ARG A 152 -8.97 20.03 -7.83
C ARG A 152 -9.09 21.47 -7.34
N GLU A 153 -9.56 21.66 -6.11
CA GLU A 153 -9.57 22.97 -5.45
C GLU A 153 -8.16 23.52 -5.27
N CYS A 154 -7.27 22.75 -4.64
CA CYS A 154 -5.88 23.17 -4.43
C CYS A 154 -5.16 23.44 -5.76
N THR A 155 -5.43 22.64 -6.79
CA THR A 155 -4.84 22.83 -8.13
C THR A 155 -5.25 24.18 -8.70
N ARG A 156 -6.53 24.55 -8.63
CA ARG A 156 -7.03 25.84 -9.12
C ARG A 156 -6.33 27.02 -8.41
N ASP A 157 -6.12 26.90 -7.11
CA ASP A 157 -5.53 27.95 -6.27
C ASP A 157 -4.05 28.21 -6.59
N ILE A 158 -3.28 27.17 -6.90
CA ILE A 158 -1.82 27.31 -7.13
C ILE A 158 -1.45 27.83 -8.53
N TYR A 159 -2.41 27.87 -9.45
CA TYR A 159 -2.21 28.39 -10.82
C TYR A 159 -2.50 29.89 -10.95
N THR A 160 -2.68 30.61 -9.85
CA THR A 160 -2.71 32.07 -9.88
C THR A 160 -1.33 32.63 -10.24
N GLY A 161 -1.27 33.75 -10.99
CA GLY A 161 0.02 34.33 -11.44
C GLY A 161 0.98 34.64 -10.28
N ARG A 162 0.46 34.97 -9.09
CA ARG A 162 1.25 35.20 -7.87
C ARG A 162 1.87 33.91 -7.33
N GLU A 163 1.13 32.81 -7.30
CA GLU A 163 1.66 31.52 -6.84
C GLU A 163 2.69 30.98 -7.83
N VAL A 164 2.39 31.05 -9.14
CA VAL A 164 3.32 30.65 -10.21
C VAL A 164 4.66 31.35 -10.09
N ALA A 165 4.67 32.67 -9.85
CA ALA A 165 5.91 33.41 -9.66
C ALA A 165 6.75 32.92 -8.46
N GLN A 166 6.12 32.43 -7.39
CA GLN A 166 6.83 31.94 -6.20
C GLN A 166 7.53 30.61 -6.45
N TRP A 167 6.86 29.65 -7.10
CA TRP A 167 7.46 28.34 -7.35
C TRP A 167 8.29 28.29 -8.64
N ALA A 168 8.14 29.26 -9.55
CA ALA A 168 9.05 29.46 -10.66
C ALA A 168 10.41 30.04 -10.23
N THR A 169 10.46 30.77 -9.11
CA THR A 169 11.68 31.39 -8.57
C THR A 169 12.39 30.54 -7.52
N LEU A 170 11.86 29.35 -7.21
CA LEU A 170 12.48 28.39 -6.31
C LEU A 170 13.87 27.98 -6.84
N GLY A 171 14.91 28.31 -6.06
CA GLY A 171 16.30 28.06 -6.42
C GLY A 171 16.56 26.60 -6.78
N GLY A 172 17.58 26.35 -7.62
CA GLY A 172 17.84 25.03 -8.20
C GLY A 172 18.03 23.88 -7.20
N ASN A 173 18.28 24.15 -5.91
CA ASN A 173 18.48 23.15 -4.85
C ASN A 173 17.59 23.36 -3.61
N GLU A 174 16.68 24.35 -3.62
CA GLU A 174 15.79 24.63 -2.49
C GLU A 174 14.51 23.77 -2.58
N ASP A 175 13.96 23.43 -1.42
CA ASP A 175 12.62 22.84 -1.30
C ASP A 175 11.60 23.95 -1.00
N ASP A 176 10.34 23.68 -1.33
CA ASP A 176 9.25 24.61 -1.11
C ASP A 176 9.10 24.91 0.38
N ARG A 177 9.28 26.19 0.72
CA ARG A 177 9.29 26.66 2.10
C ARG A 177 7.96 26.40 2.81
N GLN A 178 6.83 26.51 2.11
CA GLN A 178 5.52 26.26 2.70
C GLN A 178 5.35 24.78 3.00
N LEU A 179 5.77 23.88 2.10
CA LEU A 179 5.70 22.45 2.37
C LEU A 179 6.57 22.07 3.57
N VAL A 180 7.82 22.54 3.61
CA VAL A 180 8.73 22.27 4.74
C VAL A 180 8.15 22.83 6.05
N GLU A 181 7.56 24.02 6.03
CA GLU A 181 6.88 24.58 7.20
C GLU A 181 5.70 23.71 7.65
N GLN A 182 4.85 23.23 6.73
CA GLN A 182 3.75 22.33 7.08
C GLN A 182 4.26 21.00 7.67
N ILE A 183 5.35 20.45 7.15
CA ILE A 183 5.99 19.23 7.71
C ILE A 183 6.45 19.48 9.15
N CYS A 184 7.20 20.57 9.39
CA CYS A 184 7.74 20.91 10.71
C CYS A 184 6.66 21.26 11.74
N THR A 185 5.57 21.93 11.32
CA THR A 185 4.59 22.51 12.26
C THR A 185 3.32 21.67 12.42
N ARG A 186 2.98 20.80 11.46
CA ARG A 186 1.74 20.00 11.51
C ARG A 186 1.97 18.51 11.49
N LEU A 187 2.84 17.99 10.61
CA LEU A 187 3.00 16.55 10.43
C LEU A 187 3.88 15.93 11.51
N LEU A 188 5.11 16.40 11.65
CA LEU A 188 6.08 15.84 12.59
C LEU A 188 5.68 15.96 14.07
N PRO A 189 5.06 17.06 14.55
CA PRO A 189 4.64 17.18 15.94
C PRO A 189 3.63 16.11 16.38
N ARG A 190 2.79 15.60 15.47
CA ARG A 190 1.86 14.48 15.76
C ARG A 190 2.57 13.17 16.07
N ARG A 191 3.81 13.04 15.62
CA ARG A 191 4.70 11.91 15.88
C ARG A 191 5.71 12.21 16.99
N GLY A 192 5.56 13.33 17.70
CA GLY A 192 6.50 13.76 18.74
C GLY A 192 7.87 14.18 18.22
N ILE A 193 7.97 14.50 16.93
CA ILE A 193 9.22 14.93 16.29
C ILE A 193 9.18 16.45 16.12
N TYR A 194 10.18 17.14 16.66
CA TYR A 194 10.33 18.59 16.57
C TYR A 194 11.69 18.91 15.94
N VAL A 195 11.69 19.57 14.80
CA VAL A 195 12.90 19.84 14.01
C VAL A 195 12.84 21.17 13.29
N ASP A 196 14.01 21.72 13.00
CA ASP A 196 14.14 22.92 12.17
C ASP A 196 13.96 22.59 10.68
N PRO A 197 13.55 23.56 9.85
CA PRO A 197 13.47 23.40 8.39
C PRO A 197 14.75 22.86 7.74
N GLY A 198 15.93 23.21 8.28
CA GLY A 198 17.23 22.73 7.79
C GLY A 198 17.52 21.25 8.07
N GLN A 199 16.65 20.56 8.81
CA GLN A 199 16.72 19.12 9.10
C GLN A 199 15.78 18.30 8.21
N VAL A 200 15.07 18.94 7.28
CA VAL A 200 14.15 18.29 6.35
C VAL A 200 14.72 18.34 4.93
N LEU A 201 14.59 17.23 4.20
CA LEU A 201 14.84 17.13 2.77
C LEU A 201 13.67 16.46 2.09
N LEU A 202 13.16 17.03 1.00
CA LEU A 202 12.16 16.37 0.17
C LEU A 202 12.82 15.40 -0.82
N ALA A 203 12.17 14.27 -1.06
CA ALA A 203 12.53 13.30 -2.08
C ALA A 203 11.29 13.00 -2.94
N SER A 204 11.52 12.62 -4.21
CA SER A 204 10.46 12.31 -5.16
C SER A 204 9.64 11.12 -4.72
N ASP A 205 10.26 10.17 -4.02
CA ASP A 205 9.64 9.01 -3.40
C ASP A 205 10.58 8.36 -2.35
N LEU A 206 10.08 7.35 -1.64
CA LEU A 206 10.83 6.57 -0.67
C LEU A 206 12.01 5.82 -1.32
N PRO A 207 11.87 5.17 -2.50
CA PRO A 207 12.99 4.62 -3.25
C PRO A 207 14.17 5.59 -3.45
N GLN A 208 13.90 6.83 -3.87
CA GLN A 208 14.91 7.85 -4.05
C GLN A 208 15.56 8.23 -2.72
N ALA A 209 14.76 8.40 -1.66
CA ALA A 209 15.30 8.68 -0.33
C ALA A 209 16.25 7.57 0.15
N CYS A 210 15.86 6.30 0.00
CA CYS A 210 16.70 5.14 0.31
C CYS A 210 17.98 5.11 -0.55
N TYR A 211 17.88 5.42 -1.84
CA TYR A 211 19.05 5.48 -2.73
C TYR A 211 20.04 6.56 -2.29
N LEU A 212 19.56 7.79 -2.02
CA LEU A 212 20.41 8.90 -1.56
C LEU A 212 21.06 8.58 -0.20
N LEU A 213 20.33 7.95 0.72
CA LEU A 213 20.86 7.51 2.01
C LEU A 213 21.88 6.39 1.86
N GLY A 214 21.62 5.40 0.99
CA GLY A 214 22.58 4.34 0.72
C GLY A 214 23.89 4.86 0.13
N GLN A 215 23.81 5.79 -0.83
CA GLN A 215 25.00 6.47 -1.39
C GLN A 215 25.77 7.27 -0.33
N LEU A 216 25.05 7.94 0.58
CA LEU A 216 25.69 8.77 1.62
C LEU A 216 26.31 7.95 2.75
N LEU A 217 25.61 6.91 3.21
CA LEU A 217 25.91 6.21 4.47
C LEU A 217 26.65 4.89 4.27
N LEU A 218 26.42 4.19 3.16
CA LEU A 218 26.82 2.79 2.99
C LEU A 218 27.99 2.60 1.99
N GLY A 219 28.50 3.68 1.39
CA GLY A 219 29.69 3.62 0.57
C GLY A 219 30.91 3.09 1.34
N ASN A 220 31.76 2.29 0.67
CA ASN A 220 33.00 1.67 1.20
C ASN A 220 32.78 0.56 2.25
N ASN A 221 32.25 -0.60 1.85
CA ASN A 221 32.21 -1.85 2.66
C ASN A 221 31.41 -1.80 3.98
N ARG A 222 30.51 -0.83 4.16
CA ARG A 222 29.61 -0.80 5.32
C ARG A 222 28.46 -1.79 5.19
N LYS A 223 28.05 -2.34 6.33
CA LYS A 223 26.97 -3.33 6.42
C LYS A 223 25.66 -2.68 6.85
N LEU A 224 24.60 -2.99 6.12
CA LEU A 224 23.24 -2.56 6.43
C LEU A 224 22.46 -3.73 7.04
N GLY A 225 22.10 -3.64 8.31
CA GLY A 225 21.20 -4.57 8.97
C GLY A 225 19.76 -4.33 8.52
N MET A 226 19.10 -5.37 8.00
CA MET A 226 17.70 -5.29 7.57
C MET A 226 16.95 -6.59 7.87
N VAL A 227 15.71 -6.47 8.35
CA VAL A 227 14.87 -7.64 8.62
C VAL A 227 14.50 -8.35 7.33
N LEU A 228 14.63 -9.68 7.30
CA LEU A 228 14.15 -10.53 6.21
C LEU A 228 13.09 -11.55 6.68
N PRO A 229 12.01 -11.78 5.90
CA PRO A 229 11.76 -11.24 4.56
C PRO A 229 11.48 -9.75 4.62
N GLY A 230 12.05 -8.98 3.68
CA GLY A 230 11.90 -7.53 3.62
C GLY A 230 11.23 -7.06 2.33
N CYS A 231 11.01 -5.75 2.23
CA CYS A 231 10.57 -5.12 0.99
C CYS A 231 11.64 -5.28 -0.09
N THR A 232 11.39 -6.14 -1.08
CA THR A 232 12.37 -6.48 -2.12
C THR A 232 12.85 -5.26 -2.91
N GLU A 233 11.97 -4.30 -3.16
CA GLU A 233 12.31 -3.06 -3.85
C GLU A 233 13.34 -2.24 -3.05
N THR A 234 13.15 -2.12 -1.73
CA THR A 234 14.08 -1.43 -0.83
C THR A 234 15.42 -2.14 -0.72
N GLU A 235 15.39 -3.47 -0.58
CA GLU A 235 16.57 -4.33 -0.52
C GLU A 235 17.46 -4.15 -1.76
N GLU A 236 16.85 -4.19 -2.94
CA GLU A 236 17.54 -4.03 -4.22
C GLU A 236 18.16 -2.63 -4.38
N ILE A 237 17.47 -1.59 -3.90
CA ILE A 237 17.99 -0.22 -3.93
C ILE A 237 19.26 -0.10 -3.09
N PHE A 238 19.26 -0.62 -1.86
CA PHE A 238 20.46 -0.57 -1.01
C PHE A 238 21.60 -1.43 -1.56
N ARG A 239 21.32 -2.61 -2.13
CA ARG A 239 22.38 -3.39 -2.81
C ARG A 239 23.02 -2.61 -3.96
N ARG A 240 22.24 -1.84 -4.72
CA ARG A 240 22.76 -1.00 -5.82
C ARG A 240 23.61 0.16 -5.36
N THR A 241 23.53 0.57 -4.09
CA THR A 241 24.47 1.54 -3.52
C THR A 241 25.78 0.90 -3.06
N GLY A 242 25.96 -0.41 -3.26
CA GLY A 242 27.13 -1.18 -2.84
C GLY A 242 27.06 -1.66 -1.39
N ALA A 243 25.89 -1.58 -0.74
CA ALA A 243 25.74 -2.03 0.64
C ALA A 243 25.79 -3.56 0.76
N ALA A 244 26.52 -4.05 1.77
CA ALA A 244 26.42 -5.44 2.18
C ALA A 244 25.20 -5.59 3.12
N ILE A 245 24.14 -6.25 2.64
CA ILE A 245 22.94 -6.49 3.46
C ILE A 245 23.23 -7.60 4.47
N GLN A 246 23.12 -7.27 5.74
CA GLN A 246 23.14 -8.20 6.85
C GLN A 246 21.69 -8.52 7.22
N GLU A 247 21.31 -9.78 7.06
CA GLU A 247 19.96 -10.24 7.37
C GLU A 247 19.77 -10.24 8.88
N LEU A 248 18.62 -9.73 9.32
CA LEU A 248 18.21 -9.70 10.73
C LEU A 248 16.95 -10.55 10.92
N PRO A 249 16.90 -11.43 11.93
CA PRO A 249 15.68 -12.12 12.29
C PRO A 249 14.67 -11.18 12.97
N GLN A 250 13.41 -11.58 12.97
CA GLN A 250 12.32 -10.87 13.63
C GLN A 250 11.42 -11.86 14.37
N ASP A 251 11.03 -11.49 15.58
CA ASP A 251 10.01 -12.17 16.38
C ASP A 251 8.69 -11.38 16.37
N ALA A 252 7.73 -11.76 17.22
CA ALA A 252 6.44 -11.07 17.32
C ALA A 252 6.55 -9.61 17.81
N ASP A 253 7.64 -9.25 18.50
CA ASP A 253 7.90 -7.91 19.05
C ASP A 253 8.77 -7.05 18.13
N GLY A 254 9.35 -7.61 17.08
CA GLY A 254 10.12 -6.90 16.07
C GLY A 254 11.53 -7.47 15.82
N PRO A 255 12.46 -6.69 15.24
CA PRO A 255 13.82 -7.13 14.97
C PRO A 255 14.50 -7.66 16.24
N VAL A 256 15.13 -8.83 16.17
CA VAL A 256 15.86 -9.43 17.30
C VAL A 256 17.23 -8.79 17.43
N LEU A 257 17.64 -8.55 18.69
CA LEU A 257 18.98 -8.10 19.02
C LEU A 257 19.90 -9.32 19.01
N ASP A 258 20.65 -9.51 17.94
CA ASP A 258 21.58 -10.60 17.76
C ASP A 258 22.94 -10.12 17.23
N ALA A 259 23.87 -11.06 17.03
CA ALA A 259 25.18 -10.77 16.48
C ALA A 259 25.12 -10.16 15.06
N GLY A 260 24.05 -10.38 14.28
CA GLY A 260 23.88 -9.75 12.96
C GLY A 260 23.71 -8.24 13.09
N LEU A 261 22.91 -7.81 14.07
CA LEU A 261 22.68 -6.40 14.38
C LEU A 261 23.98 -5.74 14.90
N GLU A 262 24.71 -6.40 15.81
CA GLU A 262 26.02 -5.97 16.31
C GLU A 262 27.10 -5.84 15.21
N ASN A 263 26.96 -6.59 14.12
CA ASN A 263 27.90 -6.56 12.99
C ASN A 263 27.50 -5.56 11.89
N SER A 264 26.46 -4.76 12.09
CA SER A 264 25.93 -3.82 11.10
C SER A 264 26.21 -2.36 11.46
N ASP A 265 26.70 -1.55 10.51
CA ASP A 265 27.01 -0.13 10.73
C ASP A 265 25.77 0.77 10.69
N CYS A 266 24.77 0.35 9.93
CA CYS A 266 23.50 1.05 9.75
C CYS A 266 22.36 0.03 9.81
N TRP A 267 21.20 0.43 10.33
CA TRP A 267 20.02 -0.44 10.41
C TRP A 267 18.84 0.19 9.70
N TYR A 268 18.06 -0.60 8.95
CA TYR A 268 16.83 -0.16 8.33
C TYR A 268 15.64 -0.86 8.97
N PHE A 269 14.71 -0.09 9.54
CA PHE A 269 13.52 -0.63 10.22
C PHE A 269 12.23 0.01 9.74
N GLN A 270 11.16 -0.78 9.76
CA GLN A 270 9.79 -0.33 9.52
C GLN A 270 8.92 -0.71 10.73
N PRO A 271 8.99 0.05 11.84
CA PRO A 271 8.54 -0.40 13.15
C PRO A 271 7.02 -0.35 13.34
N SER A 272 6.30 0.46 12.55
CA SER A 272 4.84 0.62 12.69
C SER A 272 4.09 -0.58 12.08
N ALA A 273 4.45 -1.01 10.89
CA ALA A 273 3.96 -2.24 10.28
C ALA A 273 5.00 -2.76 9.28
N HIS A 274 5.75 -3.79 9.64
CA HIS A 274 6.83 -4.29 8.81
C HIS A 274 6.30 -4.87 7.48
N ASN A 275 6.96 -4.55 6.37
CA ASN A 275 6.61 -5.08 5.05
C ASN A 275 7.62 -6.18 4.66
N PRO A 276 7.19 -7.44 4.47
CA PRO A 276 5.81 -7.90 4.27
C PRO A 276 5.11 -8.52 5.50
N THR A 277 5.81 -8.79 6.60
CA THR A 277 5.36 -9.66 7.70
C THR A 277 4.23 -9.08 8.58
N ALA A 278 3.90 -7.80 8.42
CA ALA A 278 2.91 -7.08 9.21
C ALA A 278 3.17 -7.12 10.72
N VAL A 279 4.43 -7.25 11.14
CA VAL A 279 4.83 -7.15 12.56
C VAL A 279 4.92 -5.67 12.97
N THR A 280 4.32 -5.33 14.11
CA THR A 280 4.49 -4.03 14.75
C THR A 280 5.54 -4.15 15.85
N THR A 281 6.62 -3.37 15.76
CA THR A 281 7.66 -3.38 16.79
C THR A 281 7.16 -2.77 18.09
N SER A 282 7.20 -3.53 19.17
CA SER A 282 6.69 -3.11 20.48
C SER A 282 7.47 -1.93 21.06
N LEU A 283 6.86 -1.18 21.97
CA LEU A 283 7.50 -0.01 22.57
C LEU A 283 8.76 -0.39 23.36
N GLU A 284 8.75 -1.55 24.02
CA GLU A 284 9.92 -2.08 24.71
C GLU A 284 11.03 -2.43 23.72
N ARG A 285 10.73 -3.17 22.66
CA ARG A 285 11.72 -3.52 21.63
C ARG A 285 12.30 -2.28 20.95
N ARG A 286 11.51 -1.24 20.68
CA ARG A 286 11.99 0.06 20.16
C ARG A 286 13.03 0.70 21.08
N ARG A 287 12.83 0.66 22.40
CA ARG A 287 13.80 1.19 23.39
C ARG A 287 15.09 0.38 23.42
N GLN A 288 14.98 -0.96 23.40
CA GLN A 288 16.15 -1.84 23.39
C GLN A 288 16.98 -1.64 22.11
N LEU A 289 16.34 -1.58 20.95
CA LEU A 289 17.00 -1.28 19.67
C LEU A 289 17.68 0.08 19.72
N LEU A 290 17.02 1.11 20.26
CA LEU A 290 17.63 2.43 20.32
C LEU A 290 18.84 2.50 21.25
N GLN A 291 18.77 1.81 22.40
CA GLN A 291 19.89 1.68 23.31
C GLN A 291 21.07 0.99 22.63
N ALA A 292 20.84 -0.15 21.99
CA ALA A 292 21.87 -0.89 21.27
C ALA A 292 22.50 -0.05 20.14
N ALA A 293 21.68 0.70 19.38
CA ALA A 293 22.17 1.59 18.32
C ALA A 293 23.13 2.65 18.90
N THR A 294 22.78 3.19 20.06
CA THR A 294 23.55 4.23 20.73
C THR A 294 24.86 3.68 21.27
N GLU A 295 24.83 2.50 21.91
CA GLU A 295 26.02 1.83 22.46
C GLU A 295 27.04 1.46 21.38
N GLN A 296 26.56 1.02 20.21
CA GLN A 296 27.41 0.67 19.07
C GLN A 296 27.83 1.89 18.22
N GLY A 297 27.08 3.01 18.31
CA GLY A 297 27.24 4.13 17.39
C GLY A 297 26.68 3.85 15.98
N ALA A 298 25.70 2.95 15.86
CA ALA A 298 25.03 2.63 14.61
C ALA A 298 24.04 3.72 14.19
N VAL A 299 23.88 3.93 12.89
CA VAL A 299 22.87 4.85 12.33
C VAL A 299 21.59 4.07 12.03
N VAL A 300 20.45 4.55 12.52
CA VAL A 300 19.14 3.91 12.26
C VAL A 300 18.39 4.70 11.20
N ILE A 301 17.96 4.03 10.15
CA ILE A 301 17.04 4.54 9.13
C ILE A 301 15.65 3.97 9.47
N GLU A 302 14.78 4.84 9.98
CA GLU A 302 13.42 4.50 10.37
C GLU A 302 12.42 4.86 9.26
N ASN A 303 11.81 3.86 8.65
CA ASN A 303 10.69 4.02 7.71
C ASN A 303 9.35 3.96 8.46
N ASP A 304 8.65 5.08 8.55
CA ASP A 304 7.38 5.20 9.28
C ASP A 304 6.18 5.49 8.35
N CYS A 305 6.18 4.98 7.11
CA CYS A 305 5.12 5.31 6.12
C CYS A 305 3.72 4.74 6.45
N ASP A 306 3.59 3.72 7.29
CA ASP A 306 2.32 3.02 7.53
C ASP A 306 1.50 3.53 8.73
N HIS A 307 2.03 4.47 9.51
CA HIS A 307 1.44 4.85 10.80
C HIS A 307 0.10 5.60 10.71
N GLU A 308 -0.19 6.25 9.58
CA GLU A 308 -1.39 7.06 9.38
C GLU A 308 -2.68 6.24 9.48
N PHE A 309 -2.60 4.97 9.09
CA PHE A 309 -3.74 4.06 9.10
C PHE A 309 -3.71 3.16 10.32
N CYS A 310 -3.89 3.75 11.50
CA CYS A 310 -3.99 3.03 12.77
C CYS A 310 -5.45 2.71 13.12
N TYR A 311 -5.78 1.43 13.22
CA TYR A 311 -7.16 0.95 13.40
C TYR A 311 -7.51 0.71 14.87
N HIS A 312 -6.51 0.50 15.71
CA HIS A 312 -6.68 0.21 17.12
C HIS A 312 -5.69 1.00 17.96
N GLY A 313 -6.19 1.69 18.99
CA GLY A 313 -5.39 2.57 19.85
C GLY A 313 -4.80 3.78 19.12
N ASN A 314 -3.71 4.31 19.67
CA ASN A 314 -2.91 5.35 19.05
C ASN A 314 -1.66 4.74 18.40
N PRO A 315 -1.16 5.29 17.28
CA PRO A 315 0.06 4.78 16.65
C PRO A 315 1.24 4.95 17.59
N LEU A 316 2.04 3.88 17.75
CA LEU A 316 3.21 3.90 18.63
C LEU A 316 4.22 4.98 18.21
N PRO A 317 4.87 5.66 19.16
CA PRO A 317 5.84 6.72 18.88
C PRO A 317 7.05 6.17 18.13
N PRO A 318 7.51 6.85 17.06
CA PRO A 318 8.68 6.41 16.29
C PRO A 318 9.96 6.44 17.13
N LEU A 319 10.96 5.63 16.78
CA LEU A 319 12.28 5.59 17.44
C LEU A 319 12.90 6.99 17.50
N LYS A 320 12.74 7.79 16.44
CA LYS A 320 13.22 9.18 16.40
C LYS A 320 12.72 10.03 17.57
N SER A 321 11.46 9.84 17.96
CA SER A 321 10.83 10.60 19.07
C SER A 321 11.19 10.05 20.46
N LEU A 322 11.60 8.79 20.56
CA LEU A 322 11.88 8.07 21.81
C LEU A 322 13.27 8.35 22.38
N GLY A 323 13.86 9.51 22.08
CA GLY A 323 15.23 9.83 22.45
C GLY A 323 16.26 9.39 21.41
N GLY A 324 15.83 9.03 20.19
CA GLY A 324 16.71 8.65 19.09
C GLY A 324 17.64 9.76 18.57
N GLY A 325 17.55 10.96 19.16
CA GLY A 325 18.56 12.00 19.08
C GLY A 325 19.02 12.27 17.64
N ASP A 326 20.33 12.29 17.42
CA ASP A 326 20.94 12.53 16.11
C ASP A 326 21.28 11.24 15.32
N SER A 327 21.15 10.05 15.92
CA SER A 327 21.50 8.76 15.30
C SER A 327 20.37 8.15 14.47
N VAL A 328 19.12 8.57 14.70
CA VAL A 328 17.97 8.12 13.91
C VAL A 328 17.66 9.11 12.77
N ILE A 329 17.62 8.59 11.55
CA ILE A 329 17.14 9.25 10.33
C ILE A 329 15.71 8.75 10.08
N TYR A 330 14.77 9.69 10.07
CA TYR A 330 13.35 9.37 9.89
C TYR A 330 12.94 9.57 8.44
N LEU A 331 12.25 8.56 7.89
CA LEU A 331 11.70 8.53 6.55
C LEU A 331 10.18 8.44 6.62
N TYR A 332 9.53 9.27 5.80
CA TYR A 332 8.10 9.21 5.61
C TYR A 332 7.75 9.54 4.17
N GLN A 333 6.73 8.85 3.67
CA GLN A 333 6.06 9.12 2.42
C GLN A 333 4.56 9.03 2.68
N PHE A 334 3.80 9.92 2.02
CA PHE A 334 2.35 9.85 2.10
C PHE A 334 1.85 8.53 1.52
N PRO A 335 0.83 7.92 2.14
CA PRO A 335 0.18 6.75 1.56
C PRO A 335 -0.36 7.04 0.16
N LYS A 336 -0.22 6.07 -0.74
CA LYS A 336 -0.58 6.18 -2.17
C LYS A 336 -2.02 6.64 -2.42
N VAL A 337 -2.94 6.34 -1.50
CA VAL A 337 -4.36 6.76 -1.59
C VAL A 337 -4.57 8.27 -1.38
N ILE A 338 -3.67 8.91 -0.63
CA ILE A 338 -3.72 10.35 -0.33
C ILE A 338 -3.00 11.13 -1.43
N ASP A 339 -1.83 10.64 -1.82
CA ASP A 339 -0.97 11.23 -2.84
C ASP A 339 -0.78 10.26 -4.04
N PRO A 340 -1.82 10.04 -4.86
CA PRO A 340 -1.68 9.24 -6.05
C PRO A 340 -1.01 10.06 -7.16
N GLY A 341 0.27 9.77 -7.36
CA GLY A 341 1.03 10.24 -8.51
C GLY A 341 1.96 11.42 -8.25
N MET A 342 1.96 12.07 -7.06
CA MET A 342 3.07 12.96 -6.69
C MET A 342 4.18 12.21 -5.94
N GLN A 343 3.81 11.19 -5.16
CA GLN A 343 4.68 10.23 -4.44
C GLN A 343 5.69 10.87 -3.49
N VAL A 344 5.48 12.11 -3.03
CA VAL A 344 6.49 12.89 -2.30
C VAL A 344 6.86 12.21 -0.97
N ALA A 345 8.15 11.99 -0.76
CA ALA A 345 8.72 11.56 0.50
C ALA A 345 9.53 12.69 1.14
N PHE A 346 9.84 12.55 2.44
CA PHE A 346 10.79 13.43 3.10
C PHE A 346 11.69 12.66 4.08
N VAL A 347 12.90 13.18 4.22
CA VAL A 347 13.93 12.70 5.15
C VAL A 347 14.07 13.73 6.26
N VAL A 348 14.07 13.27 7.51
CA VAL A 348 14.41 14.08 8.68
C VAL A 348 15.70 13.57 9.30
N ALA A 349 16.74 14.40 9.28
CA ALA A 349 18.08 14.05 9.75
C ALA A 349 18.81 15.30 10.30
N PRO A 350 19.94 15.12 11.01
CA PRO A 350 20.77 16.25 11.43
C PRO A 350 21.17 17.16 10.25
N LYS A 351 21.28 18.47 10.47
CA LYS A 351 21.61 19.47 9.43
C LYS A 351 22.83 19.08 8.57
N PRO A 352 23.94 18.54 9.12
CA PRO A 352 25.09 18.12 8.32
C PRO A 352 24.81 16.96 7.37
N VAL A 353 23.85 16.09 7.69
CA VAL A 353 23.40 14.98 6.84
C VAL A 353 22.55 15.54 5.70
N ILE A 354 21.57 16.39 6.03
CA ILE A 354 20.69 17.04 5.04
C ILE A 354 21.48 17.88 4.03
N GLN A 355 22.51 18.61 4.48
CA GLN A 355 23.39 19.37 3.58
C GLN A 355 24.09 18.46 2.54
N ARG A 356 24.57 17.29 2.97
CA ARG A 356 25.22 16.31 2.08
C ARG A 356 24.22 15.65 1.15
N LEU A 357 23.05 15.28 1.65
CA LEU A 357 21.97 14.73 0.81
C LEU A 357 21.49 15.75 -0.23
N ARG A 358 21.37 17.04 0.13
CA ARG A 358 21.08 18.14 -0.83
C ARG A 358 22.15 18.24 -1.91
N ALA A 359 23.42 18.10 -1.56
CA ALA A 359 24.51 18.11 -2.54
C ALA A 359 24.44 16.90 -3.50
N LEU A 360 24.17 15.69 -2.99
CA LEU A 360 23.98 14.49 -3.81
C LEU A 360 22.78 14.63 -4.75
N ARG A 361 21.62 15.04 -4.23
CA ARG A 361 20.40 15.27 -5.01
C ARG A 361 20.62 16.32 -6.12
N TYR A 362 21.36 17.38 -5.82
CA TYR A 362 21.69 18.42 -6.81
C TYR A 362 22.54 17.88 -7.97
N THR A 363 23.52 17.02 -7.67
CA THR A 363 24.36 16.38 -8.69
C THR A 363 23.55 15.53 -9.65
N LEU A 364 22.56 14.78 -9.15
CA LEU A 364 21.69 13.93 -9.95
C LEU A 364 20.60 14.71 -10.72
N ARG A 365 20.37 15.98 -10.37
CA ARG A 365 19.26 16.82 -10.88
C ARG A 365 17.86 16.22 -10.65
N GLU A 366 17.75 15.26 -9.73
CA GLU A 366 16.49 14.58 -9.42
C GLU A 366 15.79 15.30 -8.26
N ARG A 367 14.91 16.25 -8.59
CA ARG A 367 14.15 17.01 -7.60
C ARG A 367 12.66 16.73 -7.70
N VAL A 368 11.97 16.86 -6.57
CA VAL A 368 10.51 16.92 -6.55
C VAL A 368 10.06 18.12 -7.38
N PRO A 369 9.17 17.97 -8.36
CA PRO A 369 8.64 19.11 -9.10
C PRO A 369 8.05 20.17 -8.16
N ALA A 370 8.44 21.43 -8.35
CA ALA A 370 8.05 22.53 -7.45
C ALA A 370 6.52 22.68 -7.35
N ILE A 371 5.82 22.41 -8.45
CA ILE A 371 4.35 22.40 -8.48
C ILE A 371 3.76 21.34 -7.55
N ASN A 372 4.30 20.13 -7.50
CA ASN A 372 3.83 19.05 -6.61
C ASN A 372 4.06 19.44 -5.15
N GLN A 373 5.22 20.02 -4.85
CA GLN A 373 5.53 20.49 -3.50
C GLN A 373 4.54 21.57 -3.05
N ARG A 374 4.26 22.57 -3.90
CA ARG A 374 3.32 23.65 -3.61
C ARG A 374 1.89 23.16 -3.47
N LEU A 375 1.47 22.23 -4.34
CA LEU A 375 0.14 21.64 -4.31
C LEU A 375 -0.09 20.87 -3.00
N LEU A 376 0.89 20.06 -2.58
CA LEU A 376 0.86 19.35 -1.32
C LEU A 376 0.89 20.29 -0.12
N ALA A 377 1.71 21.35 -0.15
CA ALA A 377 1.73 22.38 0.90
C ALA A 377 0.34 22.98 1.12
N LYS A 378 -0.34 23.34 0.03
CA LYS A 378 -1.70 23.90 0.06
C LYS A 378 -2.72 22.87 0.56
N PHE A 379 -2.61 21.62 0.16
CA PHE A 379 -3.49 20.53 0.61
C PHE A 379 -3.40 20.31 2.13
N ILE A 380 -2.18 20.33 2.68
CA ILE A 380 -1.94 20.24 4.13
C ILE A 380 -2.44 21.50 4.84
N ALA A 381 -2.08 22.69 4.33
CA ALA A 381 -2.43 23.97 4.94
C ALA A 381 -3.95 24.16 5.07
N SER A 382 -4.71 23.70 4.09
CA SER A 382 -6.18 23.81 4.03
C SER A 382 -6.90 22.75 4.88
N GLY A 383 -6.17 21.84 5.54
CA GLY A 383 -6.74 20.80 6.40
C GLY A 383 -7.34 19.60 5.65
N HIS A 384 -7.21 19.56 4.32
CA HIS A 384 -7.73 18.46 3.51
C HIS A 384 -7.04 17.13 3.80
N LEU A 385 -5.74 17.16 4.12
CA LEU A 385 -5.00 15.97 4.53
C LEU A 385 -5.63 15.30 5.74
N ASP A 386 -5.93 16.08 6.78
CA ASP A 386 -6.49 15.58 8.03
C ASP A 386 -7.87 14.96 7.82
N ALA A 387 -8.72 15.65 7.06
CA ALA A 387 -10.04 15.17 6.70
C ALA A 387 -9.96 13.87 5.85
N ALA A 388 -9.02 13.81 4.91
CA ALA A 388 -8.80 12.64 4.07
C ALA A 388 -8.32 11.44 4.90
N ILE A 389 -7.29 11.61 5.75
CA ILE A 389 -6.80 10.55 6.64
C ILE A 389 -7.95 10.03 7.51
N PHE A 390 -8.68 10.91 8.18
CA PHE A 390 -9.78 10.50 9.05
C PHE A 390 -10.85 9.67 8.31
N ARG A 391 -11.27 10.14 7.13
CA ARG A 391 -12.28 9.48 6.30
C ARG A 391 -11.78 8.13 5.76
N ILE A 392 -10.55 8.07 5.29
CA ILE A 392 -9.95 6.86 4.71
C ILE A 392 -9.68 5.83 5.80
N THR A 393 -9.08 6.22 6.92
CA THR A 393 -8.82 5.33 8.06
C THR A 393 -10.09 4.67 8.59
N ARG A 394 -11.23 5.38 8.61
CA ARG A 394 -12.53 4.79 8.96
C ARG A 394 -12.92 3.65 8.01
N GLN A 395 -12.84 3.85 6.71
CA GLN A 395 -13.20 2.82 5.72
C GLN A 395 -12.22 1.65 5.73
N LEU A 396 -10.92 1.93 5.90
CA LEU A 396 -9.91 0.89 6.04
C LEU A 396 -10.07 0.11 7.35
N ARG A 397 -10.55 0.74 8.44
CA ARG A 397 -10.90 0.05 9.68
C ARG A 397 -12.01 -0.97 9.46
N GLU A 398 -13.07 -0.60 8.72
CA GLU A 398 -14.16 -1.53 8.39
C GLU A 398 -13.63 -2.76 7.62
N ARG A 399 -12.72 -2.54 6.67
CA ARG A 399 -12.06 -3.62 5.91
C ARG A 399 -11.13 -4.48 6.78
N TRP A 400 -10.36 -3.84 7.66
CA TRP A 400 -9.50 -4.51 8.63
C TRP A 400 -10.31 -5.38 9.60
N THR A 401 -11.45 -4.90 10.09
CA THR A 401 -12.38 -5.68 10.93
C THR A 401 -12.96 -6.85 10.15
N ALA A 402 -13.51 -6.63 8.96
CA ALA A 402 -14.10 -7.68 8.12
C ALA A 402 -13.09 -8.78 7.77
N LEU A 403 -11.83 -8.42 7.46
CA LEU A 403 -10.77 -9.40 7.21
C LEU A 403 -10.48 -10.24 8.45
N GLY A 404 -10.48 -9.62 9.63
CA GLY A 404 -10.21 -10.30 10.89
C GLY A 404 -11.32 -11.29 11.23
N GLU A 405 -12.56 -10.84 11.11
CA GLU A 405 -13.75 -11.69 11.25
C GLU A 405 -13.70 -12.89 10.32
N ALA A 406 -13.42 -12.65 9.04
CA ALA A 406 -13.42 -13.70 8.02
C ALA A 406 -12.27 -14.70 8.22
N LEU A 407 -11.06 -14.25 8.54
CA LEU A 407 -9.92 -15.13 8.81
C LEU A 407 -10.17 -16.01 10.03
N MET A 408 -10.67 -15.45 11.13
CA MET A 408 -11.00 -16.24 12.32
C MET A 408 -12.13 -17.23 12.07
N HIS A 409 -13.10 -16.89 11.21
CA HIS A 409 -14.23 -17.77 10.93
C HIS A 409 -13.87 -18.92 9.98
N HIS A 410 -13.11 -18.64 8.91
CA HIS A 410 -12.86 -19.60 7.84
C HIS A 410 -11.48 -20.25 7.87
N LEU A 411 -10.49 -19.61 8.51
CA LEU A 411 -9.10 -20.07 8.61
C LEU A 411 -8.57 -19.99 10.06
N PRO A 412 -9.30 -20.52 11.07
CA PRO A 412 -8.95 -20.35 12.49
C PRO A 412 -7.60 -20.94 12.89
N LYS A 413 -7.10 -21.93 12.14
CA LYS A 413 -5.83 -22.63 12.42
C LYS A 413 -4.59 -21.94 11.87
N LEU A 414 -4.76 -21.00 10.94
CA LEU A 414 -3.63 -20.34 10.31
C LEU A 414 -3.16 -19.18 11.16
N GLN A 415 -1.85 -19.02 11.26
CA GLN A 415 -1.25 -17.86 11.91
C GLN A 415 -1.39 -16.65 10.99
N ALA A 416 -2.31 -15.77 11.32
CA ALA A 416 -2.52 -14.49 10.66
C ALA A 416 -1.93 -13.36 11.50
N ARG A 417 -0.87 -12.71 10.98
CA ARG A 417 -0.33 -11.50 11.60
C ARG A 417 -0.97 -10.26 10.96
N ARG A 418 -1.60 -9.46 11.81
CA ARG A 418 -2.32 -8.24 11.44
C ARG A 418 -1.81 -7.11 12.32
N ALA A 419 -0.96 -6.25 11.77
CA ALA A 419 -0.60 -5.01 12.46
C ALA A 419 -1.86 -4.17 12.76
N SER A 420 -1.81 -3.45 13.87
CA SER A 420 -2.79 -2.42 14.23
C SER A 420 -2.73 -1.21 13.29
N SER A 421 -1.68 -1.13 12.46
CA SER A 421 -1.51 -0.14 11.40
C SER A 421 -1.13 -0.75 10.05
N GLY A 422 -1.21 0.04 8.97
CA GLY A 422 -0.85 -0.39 7.61
C GLY A 422 -2.03 -0.90 6.81
N THR A 423 -1.79 -1.63 5.72
CA THR A 423 -2.84 -1.99 4.74
C THR A 423 -2.82 -3.45 4.28
N ALA A 424 -2.02 -4.29 4.94
CA ALA A 424 -1.89 -5.70 4.60
C ALA A 424 -1.83 -6.60 5.83
N CYS A 425 -2.21 -7.85 5.64
CA CYS A 425 -2.11 -8.95 6.59
C CYS A 425 -1.11 -9.98 6.06
N TRP A 426 -0.36 -10.61 6.96
CA TRP A 426 0.50 -11.74 6.67
C TRP A 426 -0.18 -13.03 7.10
N LEU A 427 -0.19 -14.04 6.23
CA LEU A 427 -0.82 -15.33 6.49
C LEU A 427 0.17 -16.45 6.15
N GLU A 428 0.61 -17.19 7.17
CA GLU A 428 1.49 -18.33 6.98
C GLU A 428 0.68 -19.57 6.59
N LEU A 429 1.11 -20.27 5.53
CA LEU A 429 0.47 -21.50 5.10
C LEU A 429 1.20 -22.71 5.70
N PRO A 430 0.47 -23.81 5.96
CA PRO A 430 1.09 -25.06 6.39
C PRO A 430 2.12 -25.56 5.37
N GLU A 431 3.18 -26.23 5.82
CA GLU A 431 4.27 -26.70 4.94
C GLU A 431 3.79 -27.59 3.77
N HIS A 432 2.67 -28.29 3.94
CA HIS A 432 2.09 -29.17 2.92
C HIS A 432 1.26 -28.42 1.85
N VAL A 433 0.92 -27.15 2.08
CA VAL A 433 0.14 -26.31 1.16
C VAL A 433 1.10 -25.34 0.47
N SER A 434 1.22 -25.41 -0.85
CA SER A 434 2.11 -24.50 -1.60
C SER A 434 1.45 -23.15 -1.85
N ALA A 435 2.03 -22.07 -1.33
CA ALA A 435 1.53 -20.71 -1.57
C ALA A 435 1.47 -20.34 -3.06
N GLU A 436 2.41 -20.82 -3.88
CA GLU A 436 2.40 -20.60 -5.32
C GLU A 436 1.26 -21.35 -6.03
N GLN A 437 0.93 -22.56 -5.57
CA GLN A 437 -0.18 -23.33 -6.13
C GLN A 437 -1.51 -22.68 -5.76
N VAL A 438 -1.68 -22.32 -4.48
CA VAL A 438 -2.85 -21.58 -3.98
C VAL A 438 -3.04 -20.29 -4.77
N GLN A 439 -1.97 -19.52 -5.04
CA GLN A 439 -2.07 -18.30 -5.85
C GLN A 439 -2.62 -18.56 -7.26
N LYS A 440 -2.12 -19.59 -7.95
CA LYS A 440 -2.55 -19.92 -9.32
C LYS A 440 -4.02 -20.36 -9.36
N GLU A 441 -4.44 -21.16 -8.40
CA GLU A 441 -5.83 -21.65 -8.32
C GLU A 441 -6.79 -20.55 -7.87
N ALA A 442 -6.36 -19.70 -6.93
CA ALA A 442 -7.08 -18.51 -6.51
C ALA A 442 -7.35 -17.58 -7.69
N GLU A 443 -6.35 -17.33 -8.54
CA GLU A 443 -6.51 -16.43 -9.67
C GLU A 443 -7.60 -16.91 -10.65
N GLN A 444 -7.73 -18.22 -10.85
CA GLN A 444 -8.80 -18.82 -11.68
C GLN A 444 -10.20 -18.61 -11.10
N GLN A 445 -10.30 -18.42 -9.78
CA GLN A 445 -11.55 -18.12 -9.08
C GLN A 445 -11.77 -16.61 -8.86
N GLY A 446 -10.95 -15.76 -9.50
CA GLY A 446 -11.05 -14.30 -9.38
C GLY A 446 -10.48 -13.73 -8.07
N LEU A 447 -9.71 -14.53 -7.33
CA LEU A 447 -9.02 -14.15 -6.10
C LEU A 447 -7.55 -13.84 -6.40
N LEU A 448 -7.17 -12.56 -6.32
CA LEU A 448 -5.80 -12.13 -6.61
C LEU A 448 -5.01 -11.99 -5.31
N LEU A 449 -3.93 -12.76 -5.18
CA LEU A 449 -3.10 -12.89 -3.97
C LEU A 449 -1.64 -12.55 -4.26
N GLU A 450 -0.92 -12.03 -3.26
CA GLU A 450 0.54 -11.87 -3.30
C GLU A 450 1.22 -12.97 -2.45
N VAL A 451 2.26 -13.61 -2.99
CA VAL A 451 2.99 -14.72 -2.35
C VAL A 451 4.39 -14.28 -1.96
N VAL A 452 4.85 -14.71 -0.78
CA VAL A 452 6.25 -14.66 -0.36
C VAL A 452 6.78 -16.09 -0.31
N LYS A 453 7.42 -16.49 -1.41
CA LYS A 453 7.72 -17.90 -1.73
C LYS A 453 8.65 -18.53 -0.71
N GLU A 454 9.68 -17.79 -0.30
CA GLU A 454 10.72 -18.25 0.62
C GLU A 454 10.18 -18.61 2.01
N TYR A 455 8.98 -18.11 2.37
CA TYR A 455 8.37 -18.28 3.68
C TYR A 455 7.02 -19.01 3.62
N ASN A 456 6.66 -19.58 2.46
CA ASN A 456 5.37 -20.22 2.20
C ASN A 456 4.17 -19.43 2.76
N ALA A 457 4.13 -18.13 2.45
CA ALA A 457 3.17 -17.22 3.05
C ALA A 457 2.46 -16.36 2.00
N LEU A 458 1.26 -15.91 2.37
CA LEU A 458 0.44 -15.00 1.59
C LEU A 458 0.43 -13.63 2.25
N ARG A 459 0.49 -12.58 1.42
CA ARG A 459 0.26 -11.20 1.84
C ARG A 459 -1.08 -10.73 1.30
N LEU A 460 -2.02 -10.48 2.21
CA LEU A 460 -3.38 -10.08 1.89
C LEU A 460 -3.52 -8.56 2.06
N GLY A 461 -3.39 -7.81 0.96
CA GLY A 461 -3.66 -6.37 0.98
C GLY A 461 -5.16 -6.10 0.97
N TYR A 462 -5.66 -5.24 1.87
CA TYR A 462 -7.10 -4.99 1.99
C TYR A 462 -7.53 -3.55 1.64
N ALA A 463 -6.59 -2.70 1.24
CA ALA A 463 -6.89 -1.31 0.88
C ALA A 463 -7.60 -1.13 -0.47
N ALA A 464 -7.59 -2.14 -1.35
CA ALA A 464 -8.26 -2.09 -2.65
C ALA A 464 -9.66 -2.74 -2.68
N ILE A 465 -9.86 -3.81 -1.91
CA ILE A 465 -11.10 -4.59 -1.87
C ILE A 465 -12.18 -3.92 -1.00
N GLU A 466 -13.46 -4.05 -1.40
CA GLU A 466 -14.62 -3.59 -0.62
C GLU A 466 -14.87 -4.48 0.61
N ALA A 467 -15.32 -3.88 1.72
CA ALA A 467 -15.47 -4.60 2.98
C ALA A 467 -16.46 -5.78 2.90
N ASP A 468 -17.55 -5.64 2.15
CA ASP A 468 -18.58 -6.66 1.94
C ASP A 468 -18.13 -7.85 1.09
N ARG A 469 -17.05 -7.69 0.30
CA ARG A 469 -16.47 -8.77 -0.51
C ARG A 469 -15.40 -9.57 0.21
N ILE A 470 -14.85 -9.04 1.32
CA ILE A 470 -13.73 -9.66 2.02
C ILE A 470 -14.08 -11.06 2.53
N GLU A 471 -15.25 -11.23 3.16
CA GLU A 471 -15.68 -12.53 3.69
C GLU A 471 -15.78 -13.59 2.59
N ALA A 472 -16.41 -13.26 1.46
CA ALA A 472 -16.52 -14.16 0.33
C ALA A 472 -15.15 -14.54 -0.27
N GLY A 473 -14.23 -13.58 -0.35
CA GLY A 473 -12.86 -13.82 -0.82
C GLY A 473 -12.07 -14.74 0.13
N VAL A 474 -12.14 -14.50 1.44
CA VAL A 474 -11.48 -15.34 2.44
C VAL A 474 -12.10 -16.74 2.51
N ARG A 475 -13.42 -16.86 2.36
CA ARG A 475 -14.08 -18.17 2.24
C ARG A 475 -13.58 -18.97 1.03
N THR A 476 -13.38 -18.30 -0.10
CA THR A 476 -12.82 -18.90 -1.31
C THR A 476 -11.38 -19.37 -1.07
N LEU A 477 -10.57 -18.53 -0.42
CA LEU A 477 -9.22 -18.91 0.02
C LEU A 477 -9.24 -20.14 0.94
N ALA A 478 -10.17 -20.17 1.89
CA ALA A 478 -10.31 -21.28 2.82
C ALA A 478 -10.69 -22.59 2.12
N GLN A 479 -11.49 -22.55 1.05
CA GLN A 479 -11.82 -23.74 0.27
C GLN A 479 -10.60 -24.29 -0.48
N LEU A 480 -9.74 -23.42 -1.00
CA LEU A 480 -8.49 -23.80 -1.67
C LEU A 480 -7.52 -24.45 -0.68
N ILE A 481 -7.31 -23.81 0.47
CA ILE A 481 -6.41 -24.32 1.50
C ILE A 481 -6.98 -25.61 2.10
N ASN A 482 -8.24 -25.62 2.52
CA ASN A 482 -8.83 -26.79 3.20
C ASN A 482 -9.12 -27.97 2.25
N GLY A 483 -9.32 -27.71 0.96
CA GLY A 483 -9.41 -28.74 -0.07
C GLY A 483 -8.15 -29.60 -0.15
N GLU A 484 -6.97 -29.03 0.16
CA GLU A 484 -5.70 -29.74 0.30
C GLU A 484 -5.45 -30.26 1.73
N VAL A 485 -5.83 -29.51 2.77
CA VAL A 485 -5.64 -29.89 4.20
C VAL A 485 -6.45 -31.12 4.62
N SER A 486 -7.51 -31.49 3.89
CA SER A 486 -8.39 -32.61 4.23
C SER A 486 -7.73 -34.01 4.16
N GLN A 487 -6.47 -34.12 3.70
CA GLN A 487 -5.78 -35.43 3.58
C GLN A 487 -5.02 -35.90 4.83
N GLY A 488 -5.08 -35.20 5.96
CA GLY A 488 -4.39 -35.66 7.19
C GLY A 488 -4.96 -35.21 8.53
N GLU A 489 -6.05 -34.43 8.55
CA GLU A 489 -6.57 -33.87 9.80
C GLU A 489 -7.49 -34.83 10.56
N GLU A 490 -7.33 -34.80 11.89
CA GLU A 490 -8.22 -35.44 12.84
C GLU A 490 -9.63 -34.84 12.72
N THR A 491 -10.61 -35.67 12.37
CA THR A 491 -12.03 -35.31 12.32
C THR A 491 -12.70 -35.73 13.61
N LEU A 492 -13.89 -35.21 13.91
CA LEU A 492 -14.67 -35.64 15.07
C LEU A 492 -14.89 -37.16 15.11
N ALA A 493 -14.96 -37.81 13.94
CA ALA A 493 -15.11 -39.26 13.82
C ALA A 493 -13.81 -40.03 14.06
N THR A 494 -12.65 -39.42 13.78
CA THR A 494 -11.32 -40.02 13.94
C THR A 494 -10.57 -39.49 15.16
N ALA A 495 -11.22 -38.66 15.98
CA ALA A 495 -10.61 -37.99 17.11
C ALA A 495 -10.21 -38.94 18.23
N ARG A 496 -8.93 -38.89 18.60
CA ARG A 496 -8.40 -39.48 19.82
C ARG A 496 -8.81 -38.63 21.01
N GLY A 497 -9.39 -39.28 22.01
CA GLY A 497 -9.87 -38.68 23.26
C GLY A 497 -11.31 -39.06 23.56
N ARG A 498 -11.83 -38.56 24.69
CA ARG A 498 -13.24 -38.73 25.07
C ARG A 498 -14.04 -37.55 24.55
N ARG A 499 -14.99 -37.81 23.64
CA ARG A 499 -16.01 -36.83 23.25
C ARG A 499 -16.92 -36.54 24.43
N LEU A 500 -17.12 -35.26 24.72
CA LEU A 500 -18.02 -34.81 25.76
C LEU A 500 -19.39 -34.50 25.15
N TYR A 501 -20.44 -35.02 25.79
CA TYR A 501 -21.83 -34.74 25.44
C TYR A 501 -22.43 -33.76 26.45
N ALA A 502 -23.68 -33.33 26.24
CA ALA A 502 -24.31 -32.31 27.08
C ALA A 502 -24.22 -32.60 28.60
N ALA A 503 -24.36 -33.87 29.00
CA ALA A 503 -24.25 -34.28 30.40
C ALA A 503 -22.83 -34.14 30.96
N ASP A 504 -21.81 -34.44 30.17
CA ASP A 504 -20.40 -34.28 30.58
C ASP A 504 -20.02 -32.80 30.63
N LEU A 505 -20.43 -32.01 29.63
CA LEU A 505 -20.17 -30.58 29.57
C LEU A 505 -20.78 -29.85 30.78
N ARG A 506 -22.02 -30.18 31.17
CA ARG A 506 -22.64 -29.61 32.38
C ARG A 506 -21.90 -29.95 33.67
N ARG A 507 -21.21 -31.10 33.71
CA ARG A 507 -20.51 -31.56 34.91
C ARG A 507 -19.07 -31.04 34.98
N GLU A 508 -18.40 -30.91 33.84
CA GLU A 508 -16.95 -30.77 33.78
C GLU A 508 -16.47 -29.37 33.35
N PHE A 509 -17.30 -28.57 32.69
CA PHE A 509 -16.94 -27.22 32.27
C PHE A 509 -17.15 -26.14 33.33
N PRO A 510 -18.19 -26.19 34.19
CA PRO A 510 -18.29 -25.22 35.27
C PRO A 510 -17.06 -25.28 36.18
N GLY A 511 -16.43 -24.12 36.42
CA GLY A 511 -15.18 -23.99 37.17
C GLY A 511 -13.90 -24.29 36.38
N ALA A 512 -14.00 -24.70 35.12
CA ALA A 512 -12.83 -25.04 34.31
C ALA A 512 -12.03 -23.79 33.88
N VAL A 513 -10.72 -23.95 33.76
CA VAL A 513 -9.82 -22.97 33.17
C VAL A 513 -9.32 -23.48 31.83
N LEU A 514 -9.56 -22.71 30.78
CA LEU A 514 -9.14 -23.00 29.42
C LEU A 514 -7.94 -22.10 29.08
N LEU A 515 -6.82 -22.71 28.72
CA LEU A 515 -5.64 -22.00 28.24
C LEU A 515 -5.48 -22.27 26.75
N GLY A 516 -5.11 -21.26 25.97
CA GLY A 516 -4.90 -21.43 24.54
C GLY A 516 -4.05 -20.34 23.93
N ILE A 517 -3.89 -20.41 22.61
CA ILE A 517 -3.26 -19.36 21.82
C ILE A 517 -4.35 -18.81 20.89
N ASN A 518 -4.52 -17.49 20.86
CA ASN A 518 -5.52 -16.84 20.01
C ASN A 518 -5.04 -16.80 18.54
N SER A 519 -5.89 -16.33 17.63
CA SER A 519 -5.56 -16.21 16.21
C SER A 519 -4.42 -15.23 15.89
N LEU A 520 -3.97 -14.44 16.87
CA LEU A 520 -2.85 -13.51 16.77
C LEU A 520 -1.54 -14.12 17.32
N GLY A 521 -1.55 -15.36 17.80
CA GLY A 521 -0.38 -16.02 18.39
C GLY A 521 -0.13 -15.66 19.85
N GLU A 522 -1.02 -14.90 20.50
CA GLU A 522 -0.91 -14.55 21.91
C GLU A 522 -1.59 -15.61 22.79
N SER A 523 -0.99 -15.94 23.93
CA SER A 523 -1.62 -16.82 24.92
C SER A 523 -2.88 -16.17 25.49
N TYR A 524 -3.87 -16.96 25.89
CA TYR A 524 -5.05 -16.50 26.61
C TYR A 524 -5.46 -17.47 27.71
N ARG A 525 -6.17 -16.94 28.71
CA ARG A 525 -6.82 -17.70 29.79
C ARG A 525 -8.31 -17.38 29.78
N ALA A 526 -9.16 -18.40 29.76
CA ALA A 526 -10.60 -18.25 29.87
C ALA A 526 -11.15 -19.09 31.02
N GLN A 527 -11.76 -18.43 32.01
CA GLN A 527 -12.41 -19.08 33.14
C GLN A 527 -13.90 -19.27 32.85
N VAL A 528 -14.38 -20.49 33.06
CA VAL A 528 -15.77 -20.89 32.82
C VAL A 528 -16.52 -20.91 34.14
N MET A 529 -17.47 -20.00 34.31
CA MET A 529 -18.23 -19.85 35.55
C MET A 529 -19.49 -20.75 35.54
N GLU A 530 -19.92 -21.18 36.73
CA GLU A 530 -21.13 -22.00 36.92
C GLU A 530 -22.42 -21.31 36.47
N ASP A 531 -22.47 -19.99 36.55
CA ASP A 531 -23.64 -19.19 36.18
C ASP A 531 -23.79 -18.97 34.66
N GLY A 532 -22.90 -19.56 33.84
CA GLY A 532 -22.87 -19.38 32.40
C GLY A 532 -21.98 -18.23 31.93
N THR A 533 -21.29 -17.53 32.83
CA THR A 533 -20.37 -16.44 32.47
C THR A 533 -19.00 -16.99 32.02
N LEU A 534 -18.35 -16.30 31.09
CA LEU A 534 -16.94 -16.50 30.73
C LEU A 534 -16.14 -15.25 31.10
N VAL A 535 -14.94 -15.44 31.64
CA VAL A 535 -13.98 -14.34 31.91
C VAL A 535 -12.66 -14.66 31.22
N GLY A 536 -12.22 -13.78 30.32
CA GLY A 536 -11.05 -13.95 29.48
C GLY A 536 -9.95 -12.95 29.81
N TYR A 537 -8.70 -13.41 29.79
CA TYR A 537 -7.49 -12.62 30.01
C TYR A 537 -6.52 -12.81 28.85
N SER A 538 -6.08 -11.71 28.22
CA SER A 538 -5.02 -11.73 27.20
C SER A 538 -3.65 -12.03 27.85
N ARG A 539 -2.74 -12.68 27.11
CA ARG A 539 -1.37 -13.04 27.51
C ARG A 539 -1.23 -13.93 28.74
N ASN A 540 -2.32 -14.57 29.18
CA ASN A 540 -2.36 -15.43 30.37
C ASN A 540 -1.96 -14.71 31.68
N ASP A 541 -2.08 -13.38 31.72
CA ASP A 541 -1.76 -12.55 32.89
C ASP A 541 -3.05 -11.94 33.47
N VAL A 542 -3.29 -12.17 34.76
CA VAL A 542 -4.50 -11.71 35.46
C VAL A 542 -4.39 -10.22 35.81
N ASP A 543 -3.17 -9.65 35.79
CA ASP A 543 -2.88 -8.27 36.18
C ASP A 543 -2.75 -7.30 34.99
N VAL A 544 -3.06 -7.73 33.75
CA VAL A 544 -2.92 -6.92 32.52
C VAL A 544 -4.29 -6.44 31.99
N ASP A 545 -4.36 -5.16 31.60
CA ASP A 545 -5.56 -4.36 31.25
C ASP A 545 -6.44 -4.85 30.08
N GLU A 546 -6.19 -6.01 29.45
CA GLU A 546 -7.03 -6.55 28.38
C GLU A 546 -7.80 -7.80 28.84
N THR A 547 -8.91 -7.54 29.53
CA THR A 547 -9.90 -8.56 29.90
C THR A 547 -11.15 -8.46 29.04
N ASP A 548 -11.78 -9.61 28.77
CA ASP A 548 -13.11 -9.66 28.18
C ASP A 548 -14.06 -10.57 28.95
N THR A 549 -15.35 -10.31 28.83
CA THR A 549 -16.40 -11.12 29.47
C THR A 549 -17.28 -11.72 28.40
N GLY A 550 -17.86 -12.89 28.67
CA GLY A 550 -18.69 -13.61 27.73
C GLY A 550 -19.74 -14.46 28.42
N ARG A 551 -20.45 -15.25 27.62
CA ARG A 551 -21.38 -16.27 28.08
C ARG A 551 -21.12 -17.58 27.37
N TRP A 552 -21.45 -18.67 28.04
CA TRP A 552 -21.50 -19.99 27.45
C TRP A 552 -22.83 -20.67 27.76
N TRP A 553 -23.27 -21.53 26.86
CA TRP A 553 -24.45 -22.35 27.03
C TRP A 553 -24.31 -23.63 26.21
N LEU A 554 -25.30 -24.51 26.31
CA LEU A 554 -25.36 -25.73 25.52
C LEU A 554 -26.47 -25.64 24.47
N ASN A 555 -26.15 -26.04 23.24
CA ASN A 555 -27.13 -26.23 22.17
C ASN A 555 -27.07 -27.71 21.74
N GLY A 556 -27.99 -28.52 22.27
CA GLY A 556 -27.87 -29.98 22.18
C GLY A 556 -26.59 -30.47 22.85
N ASP A 557 -25.81 -31.28 22.13
CA ASP A 557 -24.50 -31.78 22.57
C ASP A 557 -23.33 -30.85 22.24
N MET A 558 -23.61 -29.62 21.82
CA MET A 558 -22.58 -28.65 21.49
C MET A 558 -22.41 -27.63 22.60
N TRP A 559 -21.15 -27.33 22.90
CA TRP A 559 -20.76 -26.21 23.73
C TRP A 559 -20.77 -24.94 22.89
N VAL A 560 -21.49 -23.92 23.34
CA VAL A 560 -21.57 -22.63 22.66
C VAL A 560 -20.95 -21.57 23.54
N ARG A 561 -20.09 -20.71 22.98
CA ARG A 561 -19.57 -19.52 23.65
C ARG A 561 -19.81 -18.27 22.83
N GLN A 562 -20.01 -17.15 23.53
CA GLN A 562 -20.10 -15.82 22.95
C GLN A 562 -19.41 -14.84 23.90
N TRP A 563 -18.33 -14.24 23.42
CA TRP A 563 -17.64 -13.17 24.12
C TRP A 563 -18.37 -11.83 23.94
N ARG A 564 -17.96 -10.78 24.65
CA ARG A 564 -18.54 -9.43 24.48
C ARG A 564 -17.76 -8.64 23.44
N ASN A 565 -16.44 -8.75 23.44
CA ASN A 565 -15.55 -8.04 22.53
C ASN A 565 -14.64 -8.99 21.73
N TRP A 566 -14.12 -10.05 22.35
CA TRP A 566 -13.35 -11.09 21.68
C TRP A 566 -14.21 -11.81 20.65
N SER A 567 -13.59 -12.31 19.59
CA SER A 567 -14.30 -12.95 18.48
C SER A 567 -15.48 -12.12 17.93
N TYR A 568 -15.41 -10.77 18.06
CA TYR A 568 -16.44 -9.81 17.66
C TYR A 568 -17.81 -10.05 18.29
N GLY A 569 -17.83 -10.69 19.46
CA GLY A 569 -19.05 -11.03 20.18
C GLY A 569 -20.00 -11.96 19.43
N ARG A 570 -19.50 -12.75 18.47
CA ARG A 570 -20.31 -13.78 17.80
C ARG A 570 -20.40 -15.04 18.65
N ALA A 571 -21.54 -15.71 18.58
CA ALA A 571 -21.72 -17.03 19.17
C ALA A 571 -21.05 -18.08 18.27
N ALA A 572 -20.26 -18.96 18.87
CA ALA A 572 -19.60 -20.07 18.18
C ALA A 572 -19.90 -21.39 18.90
N SER A 573 -20.27 -22.40 18.12
CA SER A 573 -20.74 -23.70 18.62
C SER A 573 -19.75 -24.80 18.27
N PHE A 574 -19.48 -25.69 19.23
CA PHE A 574 -18.44 -26.70 19.11
C PHE A 574 -18.86 -28.05 19.70
N HIS A 575 -18.49 -29.12 19.00
CA HIS A 575 -18.30 -30.42 19.64
C HIS A 575 -16.96 -30.44 20.39
N VAL A 576 -16.94 -31.02 21.57
CA VAL A 576 -15.75 -31.03 22.43
C VAL A 576 -15.21 -32.44 22.59
N VAL A 577 -13.91 -32.60 22.40
CA VAL A 577 -13.16 -33.83 22.74
C VAL A 577 -12.04 -33.47 23.70
N VAL A 578 -11.86 -34.29 24.74
CA VAL A 578 -10.76 -34.13 25.71
C VAL A 578 -9.83 -35.34 25.64
N ASP A 579 -8.54 -35.08 25.44
CA ASP A 579 -7.46 -36.07 25.42
C ASP A 579 -6.41 -35.69 26.48
N GLY A 580 -6.54 -36.25 27.68
CA GLY A 580 -5.75 -35.84 28.85
C GLY A 580 -6.04 -34.39 29.25
N HIS A 581 -5.03 -33.52 29.14
CA HIS A 581 -5.18 -32.07 29.36
C HIS A 581 -5.52 -31.30 28.08
N LEU A 582 -5.42 -31.93 26.91
CA LEU A 582 -5.72 -31.28 25.64
C LEU A 582 -7.23 -31.27 25.42
N ILE A 583 -7.79 -30.07 25.23
CA ILE A 583 -9.16 -29.89 24.76
C ILE A 583 -9.13 -29.57 23.26
N LYS A 584 -10.04 -30.18 22.52
CA LYS A 584 -10.19 -30.05 21.08
C LYS A 584 -11.62 -29.61 20.75
N TRP A 585 -11.77 -28.52 20.01
CA TRP A 585 -13.08 -28.02 19.58
C TRP A 585 -13.29 -28.33 18.10
N PHE A 586 -14.40 -28.98 17.78
CA PHE A 586 -14.78 -29.34 16.41
C PHE A 586 -16.02 -28.56 15.99
N GLY A 587 -16.06 -28.09 14.75
CA GLY A 587 -17.19 -27.34 14.19
C GLY A 587 -18.38 -28.25 13.86
N GLU A 588 -19.47 -27.65 13.38
CA GLU A 588 -20.70 -28.37 13.02
C GLU A 588 -20.49 -29.45 11.94
N SER A 589 -19.60 -29.20 10.99
CA SER A 589 -19.23 -30.17 9.95
C SER A 589 -18.21 -31.22 10.41
N GLY A 590 -17.82 -31.21 11.70
CA GLY A 590 -16.95 -32.22 12.30
C GLY A 590 -15.46 -32.04 12.04
N GLN A 591 -15.02 -30.94 11.42
CA GLN A 591 -13.59 -30.60 11.36
C GLN A 591 -13.10 -30.06 12.70
N LEU A 592 -11.85 -30.37 13.07
CA LEU A 592 -11.18 -29.73 14.20
C LEU A 592 -11.05 -28.22 13.90
N ILE A 593 -11.40 -27.35 14.85
CA ILE A 593 -11.39 -25.89 14.71
C ILE A 593 -10.27 -25.27 15.53
N ASP A 594 -10.10 -25.73 16.78
CA ASP A 594 -9.14 -25.15 17.71
C ASP A 594 -8.73 -26.21 18.75
N THR A 595 -7.59 -25.99 19.41
CA THR A 595 -7.11 -26.80 20.53
C THR A 595 -6.60 -25.93 21.66
N GLY A 596 -6.74 -26.42 22.89
CA GLY A 596 -6.31 -25.71 24.08
C GLY A 596 -5.95 -26.68 25.18
N ILE A 597 -5.61 -26.13 26.34
CA ILE A 597 -5.30 -26.90 27.55
C ILE A 597 -6.43 -26.67 28.56
N LEU A 598 -7.03 -27.76 29.02
CA LEU A 598 -7.93 -27.79 30.15
C LEU A 598 -7.09 -27.86 31.43
N ALA A 599 -6.88 -26.71 32.05
CA ALA A 599 -6.25 -26.61 33.36
C ALA A 599 -7.31 -26.92 34.44
N ARG A 600 -6.99 -27.87 35.31
CA ARG A 600 -7.76 -28.15 36.53
C ARG A 600 -6.99 -27.52 37.68
N GLU A 601 -7.49 -26.41 38.19
CA GLU A 601 -7.03 -25.82 39.46
C GLU A 601 -7.66 -26.55 40.65
#